data_AF-A0A7I8D2W7-F1
#
_entry.id   AF-A0A7I8D2W7-F1
#
_cell.length_a   1.000
_cell.length_b   1.000
_cell.length_c   1.000
_cell.angle_alpha   90.00
_cell.angle_beta   90.00
_cell.angle_gamma   90.00
#
_symmetry.space_group_name_H-M   'P 1'
#
loop_
_entity.id
_entity.type
_entity.pdbx_description
1 polymer ?
#
loop_
_entity_poly.entity_id
_entity_poly.type
_entity_poly.pdbx_seq_one_letter_code
_entity_poly.pdbx_strand_id
1 'polypeptide(L)'
;MCRFYYPDGTSMEGKGTKEARDAFVDFYSKMYFYLYRDIRREARIEEILASDFLGEDEIREILQWKTGGKYKDGVINIPRSKYSICVNEVYEAVGGRKEKCDSEEERIGLLKRVINCRGIGSVYALTILYFVTKGNCPIYDKYADLALRAIVAKPSQFPSVLAYEELSSNVEKAYERYKEYEGLLQDVFGKEAYRKSRDIDRAVWTYGHLFNNTEANKERG
;
A
#
# COMPACT_ATOMS: atom_id res chain seq x y z
N MET A 1 0.10 -14.89 -18.30
CA MET A 1 1.58 -14.73 -18.27
C MET A 1 1.92 -13.27 -18.06
N CYS A 2 2.38 -12.93 -16.85
CA CYS A 2 2.76 -11.59 -16.41
C CYS A 2 4.03 -11.08 -17.15
N ARG A 3 4.20 -9.76 -17.27
CA ARG A 3 5.42 -9.15 -17.82
C ARG A 3 5.99 -8.10 -16.86
N PHE A 4 7.31 -8.14 -16.69
CA PHE A 4 8.06 -7.23 -15.82
C PHE A 4 9.10 -6.50 -16.67
N TYR A 5 9.28 -5.22 -16.39
CA TYR A 5 10.14 -4.32 -17.17
C TYR A 5 11.04 -3.53 -16.24
N TYR A 6 12.25 -3.24 -16.72
CA TYR A 6 13.11 -2.21 -16.12
C TYR A 6 12.57 -0.81 -16.47
N PRO A 7 13.04 0.25 -15.78
CA PRO A 7 12.58 1.62 -16.04
C PRO A 7 12.82 2.12 -17.46
N ASP A 8 13.79 1.53 -18.19
CA ASP A 8 14.09 1.83 -19.60
C ASP A 8 13.19 1.06 -20.60
N GLY A 9 12.25 0.26 -20.10
CA GLY A 9 11.34 -0.54 -20.91
C GLY A 9 11.92 -1.87 -21.40
N THR A 10 13.16 -2.20 -21.05
CA THR A 10 13.71 -3.53 -21.34
C THR A 10 13.00 -4.58 -20.49
N SER A 11 12.66 -5.72 -21.10
CA SER A 11 11.99 -6.81 -20.39
C SER A 11 12.96 -7.46 -19.41
N MET A 12 12.50 -7.71 -18.18
CA MET A 12 13.19 -8.65 -17.29
C MET A 12 12.98 -10.05 -17.88
N GLU A 13 14.06 -10.72 -18.29
CA GLU A 13 13.99 -11.96 -19.06
C GLU A 13 13.25 -13.09 -18.31
N GLY A 14 12.56 -13.95 -19.08
CA GLY A 14 11.77 -15.07 -18.58
C GLY A 14 10.28 -14.72 -18.43
N LYS A 15 9.50 -14.83 -19.51
CA LYS A 15 8.06 -14.51 -19.54
C LYS A 15 7.32 -15.13 -18.34
N GLY A 16 6.88 -14.33 -17.36
CA GLY A 16 6.12 -14.80 -16.20
C GLY A 16 6.76 -15.95 -15.40
N THR A 17 8.09 -16.10 -15.49
CA THR A 17 8.83 -17.14 -14.77
C THR A 17 9.10 -16.71 -13.33
N LYS A 18 9.48 -17.65 -12.47
CA LYS A 18 9.85 -17.33 -11.08
C LYS A 18 11.07 -16.40 -11.06
N GLU A 19 12.01 -16.62 -11.96
CA GLU A 19 13.25 -15.86 -12.12
C GLU A 19 12.98 -14.39 -12.43
N ALA A 20 12.06 -14.09 -13.36
CA ALA A 20 11.67 -12.72 -13.67
C ALA A 20 10.98 -12.03 -12.48
N ARG A 21 10.17 -12.76 -11.71
CA ARG A 21 9.51 -12.24 -10.50
C ARG A 21 10.50 -11.93 -9.40
N ASP A 22 11.44 -12.83 -9.17
CA ASP A 22 12.48 -12.66 -8.15
C ASP A 22 13.39 -11.47 -8.51
N ALA A 23 13.78 -11.34 -9.79
CA ALA A 23 14.53 -10.19 -10.30
C ALA A 23 13.76 -8.87 -10.17
N PHE A 24 12.45 -8.89 -10.46
CA PHE A 24 11.58 -7.72 -10.28
C PHE A 24 11.53 -7.26 -8.81
N VAL A 25 11.27 -8.20 -7.89
CA VAL A 25 11.18 -7.89 -6.46
C VAL A 25 12.53 -7.39 -5.94
N ASP A 26 13.63 -8.06 -6.27
CA ASP A 26 14.98 -7.66 -5.86
C ASP A 26 15.34 -6.25 -6.34
N PHE A 27 15.13 -5.97 -7.62
CA PHE A 27 15.48 -4.67 -8.21
C PHE A 27 14.63 -3.54 -7.62
N TYR A 28 13.31 -3.66 -7.65
CA TYR A 28 12.44 -2.55 -7.26
C TYR A 28 12.34 -2.35 -5.74
N SER A 29 12.47 -3.40 -4.94
CA SER A 29 12.53 -3.25 -3.47
C SER A 29 13.82 -2.53 -3.03
N LYS A 30 14.94 -2.71 -3.73
CA LYS A 30 16.18 -1.93 -3.48
C LYS A 30 16.03 -0.49 -3.95
N MET A 31 15.44 -0.29 -5.14
CA MET A 31 15.16 1.05 -5.66
C MET A 31 14.28 1.88 -4.73
N TYR A 32 13.37 1.24 -4.00
CA TYR A 32 12.56 1.88 -2.96
C TYR A 32 13.40 2.73 -2.01
N PHE A 33 14.52 2.22 -1.49
CA PHE A 33 15.36 2.95 -0.53
C PHE A 33 16.20 4.08 -1.16
N TYR A 34 16.41 4.04 -2.49
CA TYR A 34 17.01 5.17 -3.19
C TYR A 34 16.02 6.34 -3.35
N LEU A 35 14.74 6.03 -3.52
CA LEU A 35 13.66 7.03 -3.62
C LEU A 35 13.17 7.51 -2.26
N TYR A 36 13.05 6.58 -1.30
CA TYR A 36 12.58 6.79 0.06
C TYR A 36 13.75 6.81 1.03
N ARG A 37 14.20 8.01 1.40
CA ARG A 37 15.48 8.23 2.11
C ARG A 37 15.44 8.02 3.63
N ASP A 38 14.30 7.63 4.21
CA ASP A 38 14.14 7.50 5.66
C ASP A 38 14.14 6.03 6.12
N ILE A 39 15.33 5.42 6.09
CA ILE A 39 15.55 4.02 6.50
C ILE A 39 15.16 3.78 7.96
N ARG A 40 15.39 4.77 8.84
CA ARG A 40 15.08 4.65 10.27
C ARG A 40 13.57 4.56 10.49
N ARG A 41 12.80 5.36 9.76
CA ARG A 41 11.33 5.29 9.79
C ARG A 41 10.84 3.96 9.24
N GLU A 42 11.41 3.45 8.15
CA GLU A 42 11.05 2.12 7.64
C GLU A 42 11.30 1.00 8.66
N ALA A 43 12.47 1.00 9.32
CA ALA A 43 12.78 0.02 10.38
C ALA A 43 11.76 0.10 11.53
N ARG A 44 11.41 1.31 11.96
CA ARG A 44 10.39 1.52 12.99
C ARG A 44 9.02 1.01 12.58
N ILE A 45 8.63 1.18 11.32
CA ILE A 45 7.36 0.64 10.81
C ILE A 45 7.34 -0.89 10.80
N GLU A 46 8.46 -1.54 10.50
CA GLU A 46 8.58 -3.01 10.58
C GLU A 46 8.48 -3.49 12.04
N GLU A 47 9.10 -2.79 13.00
CA GLU A 47 8.97 -3.08 14.43
C GLU A 47 7.51 -2.98 14.88
N ILE A 48 6.84 -1.89 14.48
CA ILE A 48 5.42 -1.69 14.77
C ILE A 48 4.62 -2.84 14.18
N LEU A 49 4.86 -3.24 12.93
CA LEU A 49 4.15 -4.36 12.28
C LEU A 49 4.34 -5.69 13.02
N ALA A 50 5.55 -5.98 13.47
CA ALA A 50 5.90 -7.22 14.17
C ALA A 50 5.32 -7.32 15.59
N SER A 51 5.14 -6.17 16.26
CA SER A 51 4.56 -6.07 17.60
C SER A 51 3.16 -6.68 17.70
N ASP A 52 2.76 -7.12 18.89
CA ASP A 52 1.38 -7.57 19.21
C ASP A 52 0.49 -6.43 19.71
N PHE A 53 1.09 -5.30 20.08
CA PHE A 53 0.38 -4.12 20.56
C PHE A 53 0.29 -3.05 19.48
N LEU A 54 -0.79 -2.28 19.50
CA LEU A 54 -0.97 -1.13 18.63
C LEU A 54 -1.52 0.06 19.43
N GLY A 55 -0.62 0.73 20.15
CA GLY A 55 -0.94 1.89 20.97
C GLY A 55 -1.20 3.14 20.16
N GLU A 56 -1.63 4.20 20.85
CA GLU A 56 -1.88 5.50 20.23
C GLU A 56 -0.62 6.07 19.55
N ASP A 57 0.55 5.91 20.18
CA ASP A 57 1.84 6.34 19.62
C ASP A 57 2.19 5.57 18.34
N GLU A 58 1.98 4.25 18.29
CA GLU A 58 2.19 3.47 17.08
C GLU A 58 1.22 3.87 15.95
N ILE A 59 -0.05 4.13 16.29
CA ILE A 59 -1.04 4.61 15.32
C ILE A 59 -0.62 5.96 14.75
N ARG A 60 -0.16 6.89 15.61
CA ARG A 60 0.41 8.17 15.17
C ARG A 60 1.55 7.92 14.17
N GLU A 61 2.52 7.08 14.52
CA GLU A 61 3.70 6.81 13.69
C GLU A 61 3.31 6.20 12.33
N ILE A 62 2.39 5.23 12.29
CA ILE A 62 1.85 4.64 11.05
C ILE A 62 1.21 5.71 10.17
N LEU A 63 0.35 6.55 10.74
CA LEU A 63 -0.36 7.56 9.99
C LEU A 63 0.59 8.65 9.49
N GLN A 64 1.60 9.05 10.27
CA GLN A 64 2.64 9.98 9.81
C GLN A 64 3.46 9.37 8.67
N TRP A 65 3.80 8.08 8.76
CA TRP A 65 4.49 7.36 7.70
C TRP A 65 3.67 7.30 6.41
N LYS A 66 2.38 6.96 6.49
CA LYS A 66 1.51 6.83 5.31
C LYS A 66 1.15 8.17 4.68
N THR A 67 0.98 9.22 5.48
CA THR A 67 0.51 10.53 5.00
C THR A 67 1.63 11.53 4.72
N GLY A 68 2.82 11.33 5.29
CA GLY A 68 3.86 12.37 5.37
C GLY A 68 3.48 13.56 6.26
N GLY A 69 2.40 13.43 7.04
CA GLY A 69 1.84 14.49 7.87
C GLY A 69 2.62 14.75 9.16
N LYS A 70 2.37 15.93 9.73
CA LYS A 70 2.96 16.36 11.00
C LYS A 70 1.93 16.27 12.12
N TYR A 71 2.30 15.56 13.17
CA TYR A 71 1.51 15.49 14.40
C TYR A 71 1.64 16.79 15.20
N LYS A 72 0.51 17.32 15.65
CA LYS A 72 0.42 18.47 16.55
C LYS A 72 -0.94 18.44 17.25
N ASP A 73 -0.95 18.63 18.58
CA ASP A 73 -2.17 18.76 19.39
C ASP A 73 -3.20 17.62 19.16
N GLY A 74 -2.75 16.36 19.18
CA GLY A 74 -3.64 15.19 19.01
C GLY A 74 -4.04 14.86 17.56
N VAL A 75 -3.64 15.68 16.60
CA VAL A 75 -4.01 15.49 15.18
C VAL A 75 -2.81 15.42 14.24
N ILE A 76 -2.96 14.69 13.13
CA ILE A 76 -2.01 14.66 12.03
C ILE A 76 -2.51 15.57 10.91
N ASN A 77 -1.74 16.60 10.61
CA ASN A 77 -2.02 17.52 9.50
C ASN A 77 -1.45 16.93 8.21
N ILE A 78 -2.33 16.59 7.26
CA ILE A 78 -1.93 15.97 6.00
C ILE A 78 -1.44 17.06 5.04
N PRO A 79 -0.25 16.92 4.42
CA PRO A 79 0.26 17.91 3.47
C PRO A 79 -0.70 18.11 2.30
N ARG A 80 -0.93 19.37 1.89
CA ARG A 80 -1.80 19.74 0.75
C ARG A 80 -3.27 19.31 0.90
N SER A 81 -3.68 18.93 2.11
CA SER A 81 -5.07 18.62 2.45
C SER A 81 -5.60 19.63 3.46
N LYS A 82 -6.90 19.92 3.39
CA LYS A 82 -7.60 20.70 4.41
C LYS A 82 -8.03 19.86 5.62
N TYR A 83 -7.82 18.55 5.55
CA TYR A 83 -8.24 17.59 6.56
C TYR A 83 -7.07 17.24 7.49
N SER A 84 -7.40 17.01 8.75
CA SER A 84 -6.51 16.45 9.76
C SER A 84 -7.10 15.17 10.32
N ILE A 85 -6.21 14.24 10.71
CA ILE A 85 -6.59 12.95 11.29
C ILE A 85 -6.55 13.05 12.80
N CYS A 86 -7.62 12.67 13.48
CA CYS A 86 -7.66 12.59 14.94
C CYS A 86 -7.10 11.22 15.39
N VAL A 87 -5.92 11.21 16.04
CA VAL A 87 -5.23 9.95 16.37
C VAL A 87 -6.00 9.16 17.43
N ASN A 88 -6.48 9.84 18.48
CA ASN A 88 -7.23 9.20 19.55
C ASN A 88 -8.52 8.54 19.05
N GLU A 89 -9.25 9.15 18.10
CA GLU A 89 -10.43 8.52 17.49
C GLU A 89 -10.09 7.19 16.80
N VAL A 90 -8.93 7.11 16.14
CA VAL A 90 -8.46 5.88 15.47
C VAL A 90 -8.02 4.84 16.50
N TYR A 91 -7.32 5.26 17.56
CA TYR A 91 -6.93 4.37 18.66
C TYR A 91 -8.14 3.73 19.33
N GLU A 92 -9.15 4.51 19.68
CA GLU A 92 -10.41 4.01 20.26
C GLU A 92 -11.16 3.06 19.29
N ALA A 93 -11.15 3.36 17.98
CA ALA A 93 -11.78 2.51 16.97
C ALA A 93 -11.10 1.14 16.80
N VAL A 94 -9.78 1.06 17.03
CA VAL A 94 -8.99 -0.17 16.97
C VAL A 94 -9.00 -0.91 18.31
N GLY A 95 -9.13 -0.21 19.44
CA GLY A 95 -9.16 -0.82 20.78
C GLY A 95 -7.78 -1.24 21.30
N GLY A 96 -6.70 -0.69 20.73
CA GLY A 96 -5.33 -0.87 21.22
C GLY A 96 -4.73 -2.27 21.04
N ARG A 97 -5.37 -3.14 20.26
CA ARG A 97 -4.92 -4.53 20.06
C ARG A 97 -4.82 -4.87 18.59
N LYS A 98 -3.91 -5.79 18.30
CA LYS A 98 -3.83 -6.43 17.00
C LYS A 98 -4.65 -7.71 17.00
N GLU A 99 -5.30 -7.94 15.87
CA GLU A 99 -6.26 -9.02 15.69
C GLU A 99 -6.02 -9.64 14.33
N LYS A 100 -6.23 -10.95 14.20
CA LYS A 100 -6.01 -11.61 12.90
C LYS A 100 -7.01 -11.16 11.83
N CYS A 101 -8.22 -10.77 12.23
CA CYS A 101 -9.38 -10.50 11.37
C CYS A 101 -9.49 -11.59 10.28
N ASP A 102 -9.76 -12.82 10.72
CA ASP A 102 -9.74 -14.00 9.84
C ASP A 102 -10.95 -14.02 8.90
N SER A 103 -12.07 -13.39 9.28
CA SER A 103 -13.28 -13.31 8.44
C SER A 103 -13.41 -11.98 7.67
N GLU A 104 -14.18 -12.01 6.58
CA GLU A 104 -14.53 -10.81 5.81
C GLU A 104 -15.36 -9.83 6.66
N GLU A 105 -16.26 -10.35 7.49
CA GLU A 105 -17.11 -9.56 8.38
C GLU A 105 -16.29 -8.79 9.42
N GLU A 106 -15.25 -9.41 10.00
CA GLU A 106 -14.34 -8.75 10.94
C GLU A 106 -13.57 -7.61 10.27
N ARG A 107 -13.05 -7.84 9.07
CA ARG A 107 -12.29 -6.84 8.29
C ARG A 107 -13.17 -5.64 7.92
N ILE A 108 -14.38 -5.90 7.39
CA ILE A 108 -15.34 -4.84 7.06
C ILE A 108 -15.78 -4.09 8.32
N GLY A 109 -16.02 -4.82 9.42
CA GLY A 109 -16.37 -4.24 10.72
C GLY A 109 -15.31 -3.26 11.22
N LEU A 110 -14.03 -3.63 11.15
CA LEU A 110 -12.91 -2.74 11.49
C LEU A 110 -12.86 -1.52 10.57
N LEU A 111 -12.95 -1.73 9.25
CA LEU A 111 -12.93 -0.63 8.27
C LEU A 111 -14.06 0.37 8.50
N LYS A 112 -15.28 -0.09 8.83
CA LYS A 112 -16.41 0.78 9.18
C LYS A 112 -16.11 1.65 10.40
N ARG A 113 -15.51 1.08 11.45
CA ARG A 113 -15.14 1.86 12.65
C ARG A 113 -14.10 2.92 12.31
N VAL A 114 -13.05 2.53 11.59
CA VAL A 114 -11.89 3.40 11.29
C VAL A 114 -12.21 4.49 10.27
N ILE A 115 -13.02 4.21 9.23
CA ILE A 115 -13.44 5.23 8.24
C ILE A 115 -14.31 6.33 8.86
N ASN A 116 -15.04 6.04 9.93
CA ASN A 116 -15.83 7.03 10.64
C ASN A 116 -14.98 7.98 11.50
N CYS A 117 -13.70 7.71 11.69
CA CYS A 117 -12.78 8.62 12.36
C CYS A 117 -12.49 9.84 11.48
N ARG A 118 -12.33 11.00 12.12
CA ARG A 118 -12.08 12.27 11.43
C ARG A 118 -10.82 12.21 10.57
N GLY A 119 -10.96 12.59 9.31
CA GLY A 119 -9.85 12.69 8.35
C GLY A 119 -9.38 11.35 7.77
N ILE A 120 -10.02 10.23 8.11
CA ILE A 120 -9.69 8.92 7.57
C ILE A 120 -10.45 8.66 6.26
N GLY A 121 -9.70 8.41 5.19
CA GLY A 121 -10.22 7.85 3.95
C GLY A 121 -9.94 6.34 3.85
N SER A 122 -10.52 5.69 2.85
CA SER A 122 -10.44 4.23 2.66
C SER A 122 -9.01 3.70 2.56
N VAL A 123 -8.10 4.43 1.91
CA VAL A 123 -6.67 4.05 1.86
C VAL A 123 -6.03 4.01 3.25
N TYR A 124 -6.34 4.97 4.12
CA TYR A 124 -5.78 5.02 5.47
C TYR A 124 -6.41 3.95 6.36
N ALA A 125 -7.71 3.69 6.21
CA ALA A 125 -8.36 2.59 6.92
C ALA A 125 -7.80 1.21 6.51
N LEU A 126 -7.54 0.99 5.21
CA LEU A 126 -6.87 -0.22 4.73
C LEU A 126 -5.42 -0.32 5.25
N THR A 127 -4.75 0.82 5.44
CA THR A 127 -3.42 0.84 6.08
C THR A 127 -3.52 0.41 7.55
N ILE A 128 -4.53 0.87 8.29
CA ILE A 128 -4.75 0.39 9.67
C ILE A 128 -5.07 -1.11 9.68
N LEU A 129 -5.90 -1.61 8.77
CA LEU A 129 -6.18 -3.04 8.62
C LEU A 129 -4.90 -3.86 8.43
N TYR A 130 -3.96 -3.39 7.59
CA TYR A 130 -2.65 -4.03 7.40
C TYR A 130 -1.90 -4.21 8.74
N PHE A 131 -1.81 -3.15 9.55
CA PHE A 131 -1.09 -3.22 10.83
C PHE A 131 -1.82 -4.01 11.91
N VAL A 132 -3.14 -3.87 12.00
CA VAL A 132 -3.97 -4.64 12.94
C VAL A 132 -3.83 -6.14 12.66
N THR A 133 -3.84 -6.53 11.39
CA THR A 133 -3.72 -7.93 10.96
C THR A 133 -2.30 -8.46 10.88
N LYS A 134 -1.30 -7.67 11.30
CA LYS A 134 0.13 -8.02 11.23
C LYS A 134 0.57 -8.44 9.83
N GLY A 135 0.02 -7.79 8.80
CA GLY A 135 0.31 -8.08 7.40
C GLY A 135 -0.40 -9.30 6.83
N ASN A 136 -1.35 -9.92 7.55
CA ASN A 136 -2.19 -10.98 6.97
C ASN A 136 -3.09 -10.46 5.85
N CYS A 137 -3.45 -9.18 5.91
CA CYS A 137 -4.02 -8.42 4.81
C CYS A 137 -2.89 -7.62 4.15
N PRO A 138 -2.74 -7.57 2.80
CA PRO A 138 -1.71 -6.75 2.17
C PRO A 138 -1.99 -5.26 2.34
N ILE A 139 -0.94 -4.43 2.36
CA ILE A 139 -1.14 -2.99 2.35
C ILE A 139 -1.64 -2.53 0.97
N TYR A 140 -2.64 -1.65 0.97
CA TYR A 140 -3.15 -1.02 -0.24
C TYR A 140 -2.48 0.34 -0.48
N ASP A 141 -2.07 0.56 -1.72
CA ASP A 141 -1.61 1.85 -2.22
C ASP A 141 -1.99 1.98 -3.70
N LYS A 142 -2.31 3.19 -4.14
CA LYS A 142 -2.67 3.44 -5.55
C LYS A 142 -1.54 3.07 -6.51
N TYR A 143 -0.28 3.28 -6.12
CA TYR A 143 0.85 2.96 -6.98
C TYR A 143 1.04 1.45 -7.08
N ALA A 144 0.93 0.74 -5.97
CA ALA A 144 0.95 -0.72 -5.94
C ALA A 144 -0.16 -1.32 -6.82
N ASP A 145 -1.36 -0.77 -6.75
CA ASP A 145 -2.51 -1.19 -7.55
C ASP A 145 -2.30 -0.90 -9.06
N LEU A 146 -1.78 0.28 -9.42
CA LEU A 146 -1.40 0.61 -10.80
C LEU A 146 -0.34 -0.33 -11.35
N ALA A 147 0.68 -0.66 -10.55
CA ALA A 147 1.71 -1.62 -10.91
C ALA A 147 1.14 -3.00 -11.24
N LEU A 148 0.30 -3.55 -10.37
CA LEU A 148 -0.33 -4.86 -10.60
C LEU A 148 -1.17 -4.87 -11.87
N ARG A 149 -1.98 -3.81 -12.08
CA ARG A 149 -2.76 -3.65 -13.30
C ARG A 149 -1.87 -3.59 -14.54
N ALA A 150 -0.76 -2.86 -14.51
CA ALA A 150 0.19 -2.78 -15.62
C ALA A 150 0.82 -4.14 -15.95
N ILE A 151 1.22 -4.90 -14.91
CA ILE A 151 1.83 -6.24 -15.04
C ILE A 151 0.88 -7.22 -15.76
N VAL A 152 -0.41 -7.13 -15.44
CA VAL A 152 -1.45 -8.01 -16.01
C VAL A 152 -1.93 -7.54 -17.38
N ALA A 153 -2.16 -6.23 -17.56
CA ALA A 153 -2.70 -5.65 -18.79
C ALA A 153 -1.74 -5.71 -19.98
N LYS A 154 -0.41 -5.76 -19.74
CA LYS A 154 0.63 -5.79 -20.77
C LYS A 154 0.49 -4.62 -21.75
N PRO A 155 0.71 -3.38 -21.29
CA PRO A 155 0.60 -2.23 -22.17
C PRO A 155 1.54 -2.37 -23.38
N SER A 156 1.09 -1.92 -24.55
CA SER A 156 1.85 -1.96 -25.80
C SER A 156 3.03 -0.97 -25.81
N GLN A 157 3.02 0.01 -24.90
CA GLN A 157 4.05 1.02 -24.71
C GLN A 157 4.44 1.10 -23.23
N PHE A 158 5.71 1.37 -22.96
CA PHE A 158 6.25 1.46 -21.60
C PHE A 158 7.18 2.67 -21.48
N PRO A 159 7.02 3.54 -20.46
CA PRO A 159 5.93 3.59 -19.48
C PRO A 159 4.59 4.00 -20.12
N SER A 160 3.46 3.57 -19.55
CA SER A 160 2.11 3.97 -19.99
C SER A 160 1.33 4.65 -18.87
N VAL A 161 0.59 5.71 -19.19
CA VAL A 161 -0.37 6.29 -18.24
C VAL A 161 -1.55 5.33 -18.08
N LEU A 162 -1.79 4.86 -16.86
CA LEU A 162 -3.00 4.11 -16.52
C LEU A 162 -3.97 5.01 -15.77
N ALA A 163 -5.23 5.02 -16.21
CA ALA A 163 -6.29 5.70 -15.46
C ALA A 163 -6.46 5.02 -14.10
N TYR A 164 -6.50 5.84 -13.05
CA TYR A 164 -6.77 5.38 -11.68
C TYR A 164 -8.12 5.90 -11.23
N GLU A 165 -8.95 4.99 -10.72
CA GLU A 165 -10.17 5.34 -10.00
C GLU A 165 -9.88 5.32 -8.51
N GLU A 166 -10.11 6.44 -7.84
CA GLU A 166 -9.92 6.56 -6.40
C GLU A 166 -10.85 5.59 -5.65
N LEU A 167 -10.38 5.06 -4.52
CA LEU A 167 -11.21 4.20 -3.68
C LEU A 167 -12.47 4.95 -3.23
N SER A 168 -13.61 4.25 -3.32
CA SER A 168 -14.88 4.77 -2.81
C SER A 168 -14.79 5.06 -1.32
N SER A 169 -15.49 6.09 -0.86
CA SER A 169 -15.73 6.31 0.58
C SER A 169 -16.74 5.32 1.16
N ASN A 170 -17.47 4.59 0.31
CA ASN A 170 -18.31 3.47 0.74
C ASN A 170 -17.41 2.26 1.06
N VAL A 171 -17.51 1.75 2.30
CA VAL A 171 -16.61 0.72 2.83
C VAL A 171 -16.72 -0.57 2.03
N GLU A 172 -17.93 -1.00 1.67
CA GLU A 172 -18.17 -2.24 0.94
C GLU A 172 -17.52 -2.18 -0.45
N LYS A 173 -17.75 -1.10 -1.20
CA LYS A 173 -17.11 -0.89 -2.51
C LYS A 173 -15.60 -0.77 -2.42
N ALA A 174 -15.09 -0.08 -1.40
CA ALA A 174 -13.65 0.01 -1.16
C ALA A 174 -13.04 -1.37 -0.85
N TYR A 175 -13.76 -2.19 -0.09
CA TYR A 175 -13.32 -3.54 0.28
C TYR A 175 -13.40 -4.51 -0.91
N GLU A 176 -14.42 -4.41 -1.77
CA GLU A 176 -14.47 -5.16 -3.04
C GLU A 176 -13.26 -4.86 -3.91
N ARG A 177 -12.95 -3.57 -4.11
CA ARG A 177 -11.77 -3.14 -4.86
C ARG A 177 -10.46 -3.61 -4.22
N TYR A 178 -10.41 -3.63 -2.90
CA TYR A 178 -9.29 -4.17 -2.14
C TYR A 178 -9.12 -5.69 -2.33
N LYS A 179 -10.21 -6.46 -2.39
CA LYS A 179 -10.17 -7.90 -2.70
C LYS A 179 -9.65 -8.16 -4.11
N GLU A 180 -10.03 -7.34 -5.09
CA GLU A 180 -9.46 -7.42 -6.44
C GLU A 180 -7.95 -7.18 -6.43
N TYR A 181 -7.49 -6.17 -5.69
CA TYR A 181 -6.07 -5.90 -5.50
C TYR A 181 -5.33 -7.07 -4.85
N GLU A 182 -5.88 -7.65 -3.77
CA GLU A 182 -5.31 -8.83 -3.12
C GLU A 182 -5.24 -10.03 -4.09
N GLY A 183 -6.29 -10.26 -4.88
CA GLY A 183 -6.32 -11.31 -5.91
C GLY A 183 -5.22 -11.14 -6.95
N LEU A 184 -5.05 -9.92 -7.48
CA LEU A 184 -3.96 -9.62 -8.42
C LEU A 184 -2.58 -9.84 -7.80
N LEU A 185 -2.39 -9.48 -6.55
CA LEU A 185 -1.14 -9.68 -5.82
C LEU A 185 -0.81 -11.18 -5.70
N GLN A 186 -1.82 -11.99 -5.37
CA GLN A 186 -1.68 -13.45 -5.29
C GLN A 186 -1.44 -14.10 -6.65
N ASP A 187 -2.10 -13.62 -7.71
CA ASP A 187 -1.91 -14.12 -9.08
C ASP A 187 -0.50 -13.83 -9.61
N VAL A 188 0.05 -12.65 -9.29
CA VAL A 188 1.37 -12.24 -9.75
C VAL A 188 2.48 -12.92 -8.94
N PHE A 189 2.43 -12.84 -7.61
CA PHE A 189 3.55 -13.26 -6.75
C PHE A 189 3.35 -14.62 -6.07
N GLY A 190 2.16 -15.20 -6.17
CA GLY A 190 1.77 -16.41 -5.47
C GLY A 190 1.04 -16.13 -4.17
N LYS A 191 0.27 -17.12 -3.72
CA LYS A 191 -0.55 -17.05 -2.51
C LYS A 191 0.31 -16.75 -1.28
N GLU A 192 -0.09 -15.75 -0.50
CA GLU A 192 0.59 -15.28 0.72
C GLU A 192 2.06 -14.85 0.57
N ALA A 193 2.57 -14.65 -0.66
CA ALA A 193 3.96 -14.22 -0.84
C ALA A 193 4.24 -12.87 -0.16
N TYR A 194 3.25 -11.97 -0.16
CA TYR A 194 3.31 -10.65 0.48
C TYR A 194 3.43 -10.70 2.01
N ARG A 195 3.11 -11.83 2.66
CA ARG A 195 3.21 -11.98 4.12
C ARG A 195 4.63 -12.22 4.60
N LYS A 196 5.54 -12.65 3.70
CA LYS A 196 6.91 -13.04 4.07
C LYS A 196 7.81 -11.84 4.35
N SER A 197 7.63 -10.77 3.58
CA SER A 197 8.36 -9.51 3.73
C SER A 197 7.61 -8.38 3.02
N ARG A 198 7.95 -7.13 3.37
CA ARG A 198 7.46 -5.94 2.66
C ARG A 198 8.15 -5.69 1.31
N ASP A 199 9.00 -6.58 0.83
CA ASP A 199 9.75 -6.35 -0.41
C ASP A 199 8.85 -6.34 -1.64
N ILE A 200 7.80 -7.18 -1.65
CA ILE A 200 6.79 -7.14 -2.71
C ILE A 200 6.06 -5.80 -2.69
N ASP A 201 5.59 -5.34 -1.53
CA ASP A 201 4.95 -4.02 -1.35
C ASP A 201 5.85 -2.90 -1.88
N ARG A 202 7.09 -2.84 -1.40
CA ARG A 202 8.10 -1.86 -1.86
C ARG A 202 8.31 -1.92 -3.36
N ALA A 203 8.43 -3.13 -3.92
CA ALA A 203 8.66 -3.32 -5.35
C ALA A 203 7.48 -2.83 -6.20
N VAL A 204 6.25 -3.22 -5.86
CA VAL A 204 5.06 -2.77 -6.62
C VAL A 204 4.80 -1.28 -6.42
N TRP A 205 5.08 -0.73 -5.24
CA TRP A 205 4.97 0.70 -4.99
C TRP A 205 5.96 1.49 -5.86
N THR A 206 7.23 1.09 -5.87
CA THR A 206 8.27 1.75 -6.68
C THR A 206 7.99 1.62 -8.18
N TYR A 207 7.58 0.44 -8.64
CA TYR A 207 7.23 0.23 -10.05
C TYR A 207 5.98 1.04 -10.45
N GLY A 208 5.00 1.14 -9.56
CA GLY A 208 3.75 1.87 -9.77
C GLY A 208 3.95 3.35 -10.09
N HIS A 209 5.01 3.95 -9.56
CA HIS A 209 5.38 5.33 -9.87
C HIS A 209 5.71 5.56 -11.35
N LEU A 210 6.07 4.52 -12.10
CA LEU A 210 6.33 4.64 -13.54
C LEU A 210 5.05 4.87 -14.36
N PHE A 211 3.87 4.55 -13.83
CA PHE A 211 2.58 4.60 -14.56
C PHE A 211 1.66 5.74 -14.15
N ASN A 212 2.09 6.56 -13.18
CA ASN A 212 1.27 7.66 -12.69
C ASN A 212 1.36 8.91 -13.58
N ASN A 213 0.34 9.77 -13.50
CA ASN A 213 0.25 11.07 -14.17
C ASN A 213 1.16 12.16 -13.55
N THR A 214 2.46 11.93 -13.47
CA THR A 214 3.40 13.05 -13.25
C THR A 214 3.58 13.84 -14.55
N GLU A 215 3.76 15.17 -14.47
CA GLU A 215 4.07 16.02 -15.65
C GLU A 215 5.26 15.46 -16.44
N ALA A 216 6.27 14.90 -15.75
CA ALA A 216 7.41 14.20 -16.37
C ALA A 216 7.02 12.95 -17.21
N ASN A 217 5.86 12.34 -16.98
CA ASN A 217 5.32 11.24 -17.81
C ASN A 217 4.46 11.76 -18.97
N LYS A 218 3.88 12.97 -18.85
CA LYS A 218 3.16 13.63 -19.95
C LYS A 218 4.12 14.17 -21.02
N GLU A 219 5.30 14.64 -20.62
CA GLU A 219 6.34 15.19 -21.52
C GLU A 219 7.11 14.11 -22.32
N ARG A 220 6.90 12.82 -22.02
CA ARG A 220 7.53 11.68 -22.71
C ARG A 220 6.65 11.07 -23.82
N GLY A 221 5.43 11.56 -23.97
CA GLY A 221 4.46 11.13 -24.99
C GLY A 221 4.54 11.94 -26.27
#